data_AF-A0AAJ2PZN3-F1
#
_entry.id   AF-A0AAJ2PZN3-F1
#
_cell.length_a   1.000
_cell.length_b   1.000
_cell.length_c   1.000
_cell.angle_alpha   90.00
_cell.angle_beta   90.00
_cell.angle_gamma   90.00
#
_symmetry.space_group_name_H-M   'P 1'
#
loop_
_entity.id
_entity.type
_entity.pdbx_description
1 polymer ?
#
loop_
_entity_poly.entity_id
_entity_poly.type
_entity_poly.pdbx_seq_one_letter_code
_entity_poly.pdbx_strand_id
1 'polypeptide(L)'
;MRRLNGSLIASLALVVTVGALAFPVWSYADRSGTAQANMAAGSVNTQWGPLTASDRDLIMRVRLAGLWELPAAEKAMARSKSPQVKEAADHLIVGHKDLDERVRAVASQLGMELPNVPNEQQQGFLQQMDNATDDQFDRVWANLLRSAHGKIFPAIGTIRNQTENTLVRQLASDTNQTVLDHITMLEKTGQVDFDAIANGTI
;
A
#
# COMPACT_ATOMS: atom_id res chain seq x y z
N MET A 1 -5.77 -40.79 -54.62
CA MET A 1 -4.99 -40.07 -53.60
C MET A 1 -5.89 -39.01 -52.96
N ARG A 2 -6.35 -39.23 -51.73
CA ARG A 2 -7.33 -38.37 -51.03
C ARG A 2 -6.54 -37.32 -50.25
N ARG A 3 -6.61 -36.05 -50.67
CA ARG A 3 -5.94 -34.94 -49.97
C ARG A 3 -6.68 -34.69 -48.65
N LEU A 4 -5.99 -34.85 -47.52
CA LEU A 4 -6.50 -34.44 -46.21
C LEU A 4 -6.38 -32.92 -46.12
N ASN A 5 -7.52 -32.24 -45.94
CA ASN A 5 -7.60 -30.79 -45.86
C ASN A 5 -6.98 -30.30 -44.54
N GLY A 6 -6.00 -29.39 -44.63
CA GLY A 6 -5.20 -28.90 -43.49
C GLY A 6 -6.00 -28.29 -42.33
N SER A 7 -7.27 -27.96 -42.54
CA SER A 7 -8.18 -27.44 -41.51
C SER A 7 -8.59 -28.48 -40.45
N LEU A 8 -8.57 -29.78 -40.77
CA LEU A 8 -8.85 -30.85 -39.81
C LEU A 8 -7.68 -31.12 -38.85
N ILE A 9 -6.45 -30.94 -39.32
CA ILE A 9 -5.24 -31.11 -38.50
C ILE A 9 -5.07 -29.94 -37.53
N ALA A 10 -5.38 -28.71 -37.96
CA ALA A 10 -5.34 -27.52 -37.10
C ALA A 10 -6.39 -27.57 -35.97
N SER A 11 -7.57 -28.12 -36.23
CA SER A 11 -8.64 -28.21 -35.24
C SER A 11 -8.38 -29.28 -34.16
N LEU A 12 -7.76 -30.41 -34.52
CA LEU A 12 -7.36 -31.44 -33.54
C LEU A 12 -6.19 -30.97 -32.64
N ALA A 13 -5.26 -30.17 -33.17
CA ALA A 13 -4.14 -29.62 -32.40
C ALA A 13 -4.59 -28.60 -31.34
N LEU A 14 -5.66 -27.84 -31.60
CA LEU A 14 -6.18 -26.84 -30.66
C LEU A 14 -6.86 -27.49 -29.44
N VAL A 15 -7.60 -28.60 -29.64
CA VAL A 15 -8.30 -29.31 -28.55
C VAL A 15 -7.32 -30.02 -27.61
N VAL A 16 -6.21 -30.57 -28.14
CA VAL A 16 -5.15 -31.19 -27.31
C VAL A 16 -4.40 -30.14 -26.49
N THR A 17 -4.18 -28.95 -27.03
CA THR A 17 -3.49 -27.85 -26.30
C THR A 17 -4.35 -27.29 -25.16
N VAL A 18 -5.66 -27.13 -25.35
CA VAL A 18 -6.57 -26.68 -24.28
C VAL A 18 -6.78 -27.74 -23.20
N GLY A 19 -6.82 -29.03 -23.57
CA GLY A 19 -6.86 -30.14 -22.60
C GLY A 19 -5.58 -30.25 -21.75
N ALA A 20 -4.41 -30.01 -22.34
CA ALA A 20 -3.12 -30.01 -21.64
C ALA A 20 -2.95 -28.81 -20.68
N LEU A 21 -3.68 -27.72 -20.87
CA LEU A 21 -3.71 -26.56 -19.96
C LEU A 21 -4.72 -26.72 -18.81
N ALA A 22 -5.72 -27.61 -18.94
CA ALA A 22 -6.69 -27.88 -17.89
C ALA A 22 -6.25 -28.97 -16.89
N PHE A 23 -5.39 -29.90 -17.34
CA PHE A 23 -4.90 -31.00 -16.50
C PHE A 23 -3.96 -30.62 -15.32
N PRO A 24 -3.18 -29.50 -15.32
CA PRO A 24 -2.32 -29.17 -14.18
C PRO A 24 -3.07 -28.48 -13.03
N VAL A 25 -4.27 -27.94 -13.25
CA VAL A 25 -4.95 -27.09 -12.25
C VAL A 25 -5.44 -27.91 -11.04
N TRP A 26 -5.81 -29.17 -11.23
CA TRP A 26 -6.34 -30.00 -10.14
C TRP A 26 -5.24 -30.63 -9.27
N SER A 27 -4.02 -30.76 -9.79
CA SER A 27 -2.89 -31.40 -9.08
C SER A 27 -2.06 -30.42 -8.25
N TYR A 28 -2.29 -29.11 -8.34
CA TYR A 28 -1.50 -28.09 -7.64
C TYR A 28 -2.04 -27.71 -6.25
N ALA A 29 -3.29 -28.05 -5.93
CA ALA A 29 -3.92 -27.67 -4.68
C ALA A 29 -3.28 -28.32 -3.43
N ASP A 30 -2.68 -29.51 -3.59
CA ASP A 30 -2.20 -30.33 -2.45
C ASP A 30 -0.67 -30.40 -2.29
N ARG A 31 0.11 -29.58 -3.03
CA ARG A 31 1.58 -29.62 -2.97
C ARG A 31 2.15 -28.58 -2.00
N SER A 32 2.76 -29.06 -0.92
CA SER A 32 3.61 -28.24 -0.05
C SER A 32 4.72 -27.55 -0.86
N GLY A 33 4.88 -26.23 -0.71
CA GLY A 33 5.91 -25.43 -1.39
C GLY A 33 5.44 -24.55 -2.55
N THR A 34 4.15 -24.56 -2.91
CA THR A 34 3.56 -23.59 -3.86
C THR A 34 3.38 -22.22 -3.20
N ALA A 35 3.27 -21.14 -3.98
CA ALA A 35 2.99 -19.80 -3.44
C ALA A 35 1.70 -19.79 -2.59
N GLN A 36 0.66 -20.52 -3.01
CA GLN A 36 -0.58 -20.70 -2.24
C GLN A 36 -0.38 -21.50 -0.95
N ALA A 37 0.37 -22.61 -0.98
CA ALA A 37 0.67 -23.39 0.23
C ALA A 37 1.56 -22.60 1.22
N ASN A 38 2.50 -21.80 0.72
CA ASN A 38 3.36 -20.95 1.54
C ASN A 38 2.60 -19.74 2.11
N MET A 39 1.65 -19.17 1.36
CA MET A 39 0.71 -18.16 1.89
C MET A 39 -0.20 -18.76 2.98
N ALA A 40 -0.63 -20.01 2.82
CA ALA A 40 -1.43 -20.73 3.81
C ALA A 40 -0.64 -21.09 5.09
N ALA A 41 0.66 -21.41 4.97
CA ALA A 41 1.51 -21.76 6.12
C ALA A 41 1.76 -20.59 7.11
N GLY A 42 1.48 -19.35 6.69
CA GLY A 42 1.57 -18.15 7.52
C GLY A 42 0.26 -17.38 7.68
N SER A 43 -0.87 -17.94 7.24
CA SER A 43 -2.18 -17.27 7.34
C SER A 43 -2.99 -17.77 8.53
N VAL A 44 -3.82 -16.88 9.07
CA VAL A 44 -4.80 -17.19 10.12
C VAL A 44 -6.18 -17.16 9.49
N ASN A 45 -6.94 -18.24 9.62
CA ASN A 45 -8.32 -18.25 9.11
C ASN A 45 -9.21 -17.33 9.97
N THR A 46 -9.90 -16.41 9.31
CA THR A 46 -10.89 -15.53 9.93
C THR A 46 -12.23 -15.68 9.20
N GLN A 47 -13.31 -15.19 9.80
CA GLN A 47 -14.62 -15.16 9.14
C GLN A 47 -14.66 -14.27 7.86
N TRP A 48 -13.64 -13.42 7.66
CA TRP A 48 -13.51 -12.54 6.50
C TRP A 48 -12.58 -13.09 5.42
N GLY A 49 -12.06 -14.31 5.60
CA GLY A 49 -11.06 -14.94 4.74
C GLY A 49 -9.69 -15.12 5.43
N PRO A 50 -8.74 -15.83 4.79
CA PRO A 50 -7.39 -16.01 5.32
C PRO A 50 -6.69 -14.66 5.54
N LEU A 51 -6.19 -14.43 6.74
CA LEU A 51 -5.37 -13.27 7.11
C LEU A 51 -3.89 -13.63 6.97
N THR A 52 -3.24 -13.17 5.91
CA THR A 52 -1.84 -13.46 5.61
C THR A 52 -0.87 -12.58 6.39
N ALA A 53 0.42 -12.86 6.31
CA ALA A 53 1.45 -12.00 6.89
C ALA A 53 1.52 -10.62 6.24
N SER A 54 1.32 -10.54 4.92
CA SER A 54 1.36 -9.28 4.17
C SER A 54 0.12 -8.41 4.43
N ASP A 55 -1.04 -9.03 4.69
CA ASP A 55 -2.22 -8.32 5.19
C ASP A 55 -1.95 -7.64 6.54
N ARG A 56 -1.35 -8.38 7.49
CA ARG A 56 -0.99 -7.86 8.81
C ARG A 56 0.03 -6.73 8.71
N ASP A 57 1.02 -6.87 7.83
CA ASP A 57 2.02 -5.83 7.55
C ASP A 57 1.36 -4.54 7.03
N LEU A 58 0.40 -4.62 6.10
CA LEU A 58 -0.32 -3.43 5.63
C LEU A 58 -1.07 -2.74 6.77
N ILE A 59 -1.82 -3.50 7.59
CA ILE A 59 -2.54 -2.95 8.76
C ILE A 59 -1.58 -2.19 9.69
N MET A 60 -0.42 -2.79 10.00
CA MET A 60 0.60 -2.16 10.84
C MET A 60 1.16 -0.88 10.21
N ARG A 61 1.44 -0.89 8.90
CA ARG A 61 1.97 0.27 8.17
C ARG A 61 0.97 1.42 8.09
N VAL A 62 -0.32 1.15 7.89
CA VAL A 62 -1.37 2.18 7.87
C VAL A 62 -1.45 2.87 9.24
N ARG A 63 -1.44 2.09 10.33
CA ARG A 63 -1.40 2.67 11.68
C ARG A 63 -0.14 3.49 11.92
N LEU A 64 1.03 2.95 11.56
CA LEU A 64 2.29 3.65 11.72
C LEU A 64 2.33 4.95 10.92
N ALA A 65 1.74 5.01 9.71
CA ALA A 65 1.65 6.23 8.92
C ALA A 65 0.87 7.32 9.66
N GLY A 66 -0.34 7.02 10.14
CA GLY A 66 -1.15 8.00 10.89
C GLY A 66 -0.45 8.57 12.13
N LEU A 67 0.36 7.76 12.82
CA LEU A 67 1.06 8.16 14.05
C LEU A 67 2.09 9.28 13.84
N TRP A 68 2.68 9.42 12.65
CA TRP A 68 3.67 10.48 12.38
C TRP A 68 3.17 11.52 11.37
N GLU A 69 2.31 11.15 10.43
CA GLU A 69 1.83 12.06 9.38
C GLU A 69 0.80 13.07 9.91
N LEU A 70 0.03 12.71 10.95
CA LEU A 70 -0.85 13.66 11.64
C LEU A 70 -0.04 14.77 12.34
N PRO A 71 0.93 14.48 13.23
CA PRO A 71 1.80 15.52 13.78
C PRO A 71 2.58 16.30 12.72
N ALA A 72 3.04 15.66 11.65
CA ALA A 72 3.72 16.34 10.55
C ALA A 72 2.80 17.36 9.86
N ALA A 73 1.56 17.00 9.58
CA ALA A 73 0.58 17.88 8.96
C ALA A 73 0.18 19.03 9.90
N GLU A 74 0.01 18.77 11.19
CA GLU A 74 -0.24 19.81 12.20
C GLU A 74 0.91 20.83 12.28
N LYS A 75 2.17 20.36 12.21
CA LYS A 75 3.35 21.25 12.11
C LYS A 75 3.26 22.14 10.87
N ALA A 76 2.88 21.61 9.71
CA ALA A 76 2.75 22.40 8.49
C ALA A 76 1.61 23.43 8.56
N MET A 77 0.47 23.06 9.15
CA MET A 77 -0.63 23.99 9.39
C MET A 77 -0.21 25.19 10.27
N ALA A 78 0.59 24.91 11.30
CA ALA A 78 1.08 25.92 12.24
C ALA A 78 2.22 26.79 11.68
N ARG A 79 3.17 26.17 10.96
CA ARG A 79 4.46 26.79 10.63
C ARG A 79 4.54 27.33 9.20
N SER A 80 3.92 26.65 8.23
CA SER A 80 4.05 27.04 6.83
C SER A 80 3.36 28.39 6.55
N LYS A 81 3.92 29.15 5.63
CA LYS A 81 3.29 30.37 5.06
C LYS A 81 2.67 30.12 3.69
N SER A 82 2.91 28.94 3.10
CA SER A 82 2.42 28.57 1.76
C SER A 82 0.98 28.07 1.83
N PRO A 83 0.03 28.71 1.10
CA PRO A 83 -1.34 28.22 1.01
C PRO A 83 -1.43 26.79 0.48
N GLN A 84 -0.59 26.42 -0.48
CA GLN A 84 -0.57 25.09 -1.08
C GLN A 84 -0.07 24.02 -0.10
N VAL A 85 0.91 24.36 0.75
CA VAL A 85 1.38 23.46 1.81
C VAL A 85 0.29 23.27 2.86
N LYS A 86 -0.43 24.32 3.24
CA LYS A 86 -1.56 24.20 4.17
C LYS A 86 -2.71 23.39 3.58
N GLU A 87 -3.01 23.55 2.29
CA GLU A 87 -4.00 22.73 1.58
C GLU A 87 -3.59 21.25 1.60
N ALA A 88 -2.32 20.94 1.28
CA ALA A 88 -1.82 19.56 1.36
C ALA A 88 -1.85 19.00 2.79
N ALA A 89 -1.52 19.81 3.79
CA ALA A 89 -1.58 19.43 5.20
C ALA A 89 -3.02 19.14 5.67
N ASP A 90 -4.00 19.92 5.22
CA ASP A 90 -5.42 19.66 5.53
C ASP A 90 -5.88 18.30 4.97
N HIS A 91 -5.52 18.00 3.71
CA HIS A 91 -5.76 16.69 3.10
C HIS A 91 -5.14 15.55 3.91
N LEU A 92 -3.86 15.69 4.30
CA LEU A 92 -3.17 14.72 5.17
C LEU A 92 -3.90 14.51 6.50
N ILE A 93 -4.36 15.59 7.14
CA ILE A 93 -5.11 15.50 8.41
C ILE A 93 -6.41 14.72 8.22
N VAL A 94 -7.19 15.06 7.20
CA VAL A 94 -8.48 14.40 6.93
C VAL A 94 -8.27 12.94 6.58
N GLY A 95 -7.39 12.65 5.62
CA GLY A 95 -7.12 11.30 5.14
C GLY A 95 -6.56 10.38 6.23
N HIS A 96 -5.58 10.85 7.00
CA HIS A 96 -5.01 10.02 8.07
C HIS A 96 -5.92 9.86 9.29
N LYS A 97 -6.81 10.81 9.60
CA LYS A 97 -7.83 10.60 10.64
C LYS A 97 -8.80 9.49 10.25
N ASP A 98 -9.34 9.54 9.02
CA ASP A 98 -10.26 8.52 8.52
C ASP A 98 -9.58 7.14 8.42
N LEU A 99 -8.34 7.07 7.92
CA LEU A 99 -7.58 5.81 7.89
C LEU A 99 -7.26 5.29 9.29
N ASP A 100 -6.98 6.15 10.27
CA ASP A 100 -6.68 5.72 11.63
C ASP A 100 -7.91 5.08 12.31
N GLU A 101 -9.08 5.68 12.13
CA GLU A 101 -10.35 5.11 12.62
C GLU A 101 -10.61 3.73 11.98
N ARG A 102 -10.45 3.63 10.66
CA ARG A 102 -10.65 2.37 9.92
C ARG A 102 -9.67 1.28 10.32
N VAL A 103 -8.38 1.58 10.39
CA VAL A 103 -7.36 0.57 10.71
C VAL A 103 -7.53 0.04 12.13
N ARG A 104 -7.94 0.90 13.08
CA ARG A 104 -8.27 0.47 14.45
C ARG A 104 -9.49 -0.43 14.49
N ALA A 105 -10.53 -0.11 13.72
CA ALA A 105 -11.71 -0.97 13.60
C ALA A 105 -11.36 -2.34 12.99
N VAL A 106 -10.62 -2.36 11.88
CA VAL A 106 -10.16 -3.59 11.22
C VAL A 106 -9.27 -4.42 12.14
N ALA A 107 -8.30 -3.80 12.81
CA ALA A 107 -7.42 -4.49 13.75
C ALA A 107 -8.21 -5.09 14.93
N SER A 108 -9.19 -4.35 15.48
CA SER A 108 -10.06 -4.88 16.53
C SER A 108 -10.86 -6.10 16.08
N GLN A 109 -11.41 -6.08 14.86
CA GLN A 109 -12.15 -7.21 14.30
C GLN A 109 -11.27 -8.44 14.05
N LEU A 110 -10.01 -8.21 13.66
CA LEU A 110 -9.03 -9.25 13.39
C LEU A 110 -8.23 -9.69 14.63
N GLY A 111 -8.51 -9.10 15.80
CA GLY A 111 -7.78 -9.41 17.05
C GLY A 111 -6.30 -9.02 17.00
N MET A 112 -5.95 -7.98 16.23
CA MET A 112 -4.58 -7.49 16.07
C MET A 112 -4.28 -6.35 17.04
N GLU A 113 -3.12 -6.43 17.67
CA GLU A 113 -2.56 -5.30 18.41
C GLU A 113 -1.93 -4.28 17.46
N LEU A 114 -2.12 -3.01 17.77
CA LEU A 114 -1.60 -1.89 17.00
C LEU A 114 -0.60 -1.08 17.83
N PRO A 115 0.46 -0.53 17.20
CA PRO A 115 1.36 0.38 17.87
C PRO A 115 0.63 1.68 18.21
N ASN A 116 1.12 2.36 19.25
CA ASN A 116 0.58 3.64 19.71
C ASN A 116 1.60 4.78 19.66
N VAL A 117 2.80 4.51 19.15
CA VAL A 117 3.87 5.49 18.94
C VAL A 117 4.49 5.27 17.57
N PRO A 118 4.97 6.33 16.89
CA PRO A 118 5.75 6.17 15.66
C PRO A 118 6.99 5.31 15.91
N ASN A 119 7.45 4.61 14.88
CA ASN A 119 8.74 3.91 14.97
C ASN A 119 9.92 4.89 14.98
N GLU A 120 11.12 4.40 15.26
CA GLU A 120 12.34 5.23 15.38
C GLU A 120 12.61 6.08 14.13
N GLN A 121 12.46 5.50 12.94
CA GLN A 121 12.65 6.23 11.68
C GLN A 121 11.65 7.38 11.55
N GLN A 122 10.38 7.15 11.85
CA GLN A 122 9.32 8.15 11.78
C GLN A 122 9.48 9.25 12.83
N GLN A 123 9.97 8.91 14.03
CA GLN A 123 10.38 9.90 15.02
C GLN A 123 11.53 10.76 14.48
N GLY A 124 12.51 10.15 13.80
CA GLY A 124 13.57 10.85 13.10
C GLY A 124 13.04 11.82 12.04
N PHE A 125 12.01 11.45 11.27
CA PHE A 125 11.38 12.35 10.30
C PHE A 125 10.77 13.59 10.97
N LEU A 126 10.06 13.40 12.09
CA LEU A 126 9.50 14.53 12.86
C LEU A 126 10.61 15.43 13.41
N GLN A 127 11.72 14.86 13.89
CA GLN A 127 12.88 15.63 14.37
C GLN A 127 13.54 16.42 13.24
N GLN A 128 13.64 15.86 12.03
CA GLN A 128 14.16 16.60 10.87
C GLN A 128 13.30 17.83 10.55
N MET A 129 11.97 17.71 10.64
CA MET A 129 11.06 18.85 10.46
C MET A 129 11.22 19.90 11.56
N ASP A 130 11.41 19.47 12.81
CA ASP A 130 11.63 20.37 13.95
C ASP A 130 12.96 21.13 13.85
N ASN A 131 13.99 20.47 13.34
CA ASN A 131 15.31 21.06 13.16
C ASN A 131 15.47 21.89 11.88
N ALA A 132 14.56 21.75 10.92
CA ALA A 132 14.58 22.57 9.70
C ALA A 132 14.39 24.05 10.04
N THR A 133 15.06 24.95 9.33
CA THR A 133 14.77 26.38 9.38
C THR A 133 13.45 26.70 8.69
N ASP A 134 12.88 27.89 8.90
CA ASP A 134 11.57 28.25 8.31
C ASP A 134 11.57 28.22 6.78
N ASP A 135 12.71 28.57 6.15
CA ASP A 135 12.90 28.53 4.70
C ASP A 135 13.14 27.12 4.15
N GLN A 136 13.53 26.16 5.00
CA GLN A 136 13.75 24.77 4.62
C GLN A 136 12.55 23.86 4.91
N PHE A 137 11.72 24.25 5.88
CA PHE A 137 10.66 23.42 6.45
C PHE A 137 9.74 22.82 5.37
N ASP A 138 9.17 23.64 4.49
CA ASP A 138 8.22 23.20 3.48
C ASP A 138 8.83 22.13 2.53
N ARG A 139 10.11 22.28 2.18
CA ARG A 139 10.84 21.31 1.34
C ARG A 139 11.10 20.01 2.09
N VAL A 140 11.60 20.07 3.32
CA VAL A 140 11.84 18.87 4.15
C VAL A 140 10.52 18.11 4.36
N TRP A 141 9.46 18.83 4.73
CA TRP A 141 8.13 18.29 4.97
C TRP A 141 7.56 17.58 3.74
N ALA A 142 7.53 18.27 2.59
CA ALA A 142 6.93 17.72 1.37
C ALA A 142 7.70 16.49 0.87
N ASN A 143 9.03 16.51 0.93
CA ASN A 143 9.85 15.42 0.42
C ASN A 143 9.78 14.16 1.28
N LEU A 144 9.84 14.29 2.61
CA LEU A 144 9.70 13.15 3.52
C LEU A 144 8.35 12.45 3.33
N LEU A 145 7.26 13.22 3.32
CA LEU A 145 5.92 12.68 3.11
C LEU A 145 5.75 12.08 1.72
N ARG A 146 6.21 12.76 0.66
CA ARG A 146 6.06 12.27 -0.70
C ARG A 146 6.86 10.98 -0.95
N SER A 147 8.06 10.90 -0.38
CA SER A 147 8.90 9.70 -0.41
C SER A 147 8.24 8.54 0.34
N ALA A 148 7.68 8.78 1.54
CA ALA A 148 6.96 7.77 2.31
C ALA A 148 5.75 7.20 1.55
N HIS A 149 4.93 8.07 0.96
CA HIS A 149 3.78 7.67 0.14
C HIS A 149 4.21 6.85 -1.09
N GLY A 150 5.29 7.25 -1.77
CA GLY A 150 5.83 6.50 -2.91
C GLY A 150 6.32 5.09 -2.53
N LYS A 151 6.88 4.92 -1.33
CA LYS A 151 7.38 3.63 -0.84
C LYS A 151 6.26 2.63 -0.51
N ILE A 152 5.14 3.11 0.06
CA ILE A 152 4.04 2.21 0.45
C ILE A 152 3.08 1.90 -0.70
N PHE A 153 2.96 2.77 -1.70
CA PHE A 153 2.01 2.64 -2.81
C PHE A 153 2.03 1.27 -3.52
N PRO A 154 3.19 0.68 -3.89
CA PRO A 154 3.22 -0.65 -4.53
C PRO A 154 2.71 -1.78 -3.62
N ALA A 155 2.96 -1.68 -2.31
CA ALA A 155 2.50 -2.68 -1.34
C ALA A 155 0.97 -2.67 -1.22
N ILE A 156 0.37 -1.48 -1.18
CA ILE A 156 -1.09 -1.31 -1.16
C ILE A 156 -1.72 -1.96 -2.40
N GLY A 157 -1.19 -1.66 -3.59
CA GLY A 157 -1.69 -2.25 -4.84
C GLY A 157 -1.57 -3.78 -4.86
N THR A 158 -0.45 -4.31 -4.34
CA THR A 158 -0.23 -5.76 -4.23
C THR A 158 -1.28 -6.41 -3.33
N ILE A 159 -1.49 -5.88 -2.12
CA ILE A 159 -2.51 -6.40 -1.19
C ILE A 159 -3.89 -6.28 -1.78
N ARG A 160 -4.22 -5.13 -2.38
CA ARG A 160 -5.53 -4.91 -2.98
C ARG A 160 -5.86 -5.93 -4.08
N ASN A 161 -4.85 -6.41 -4.79
CA ASN A 161 -4.97 -7.44 -5.82
C ASN A 161 -5.02 -8.86 -5.25
N GLN A 162 -4.22 -9.17 -4.24
CA GLN A 162 -3.95 -10.55 -3.82
C GLN A 162 -4.73 -11.01 -2.58
N THR A 163 -5.11 -10.09 -1.69
CA THR A 163 -5.73 -10.48 -0.42
C THR A 163 -7.06 -11.20 -0.66
N GLU A 164 -7.28 -12.28 0.06
CA GLU A 164 -8.57 -12.97 0.15
C GLU A 164 -9.42 -12.41 1.30
N ASN A 165 -8.84 -11.67 2.24
CA ASN A 165 -9.53 -11.09 3.38
C ASN A 165 -10.36 -9.85 2.99
N THR A 166 -11.68 -9.87 3.24
CA THR A 166 -12.57 -8.78 2.82
C THR A 166 -12.36 -7.47 3.57
N LEU A 167 -12.03 -7.50 4.87
CA LEU A 167 -11.72 -6.30 5.63
C LEU A 167 -10.43 -5.64 5.13
N VAL A 168 -9.39 -6.46 4.91
CA VAL A 168 -8.09 -5.98 4.42
C VAL A 168 -8.22 -5.43 3.01
N ARG A 169 -9.05 -6.05 2.15
CA ARG A 169 -9.31 -5.55 0.80
C ARG A 169 -9.95 -4.17 0.80
N GLN A 170 -10.90 -3.93 1.72
CA GLN A 170 -11.51 -2.61 1.87
C GLN A 170 -10.50 -1.60 2.39
N LEU A 171 -9.76 -1.94 3.45
CA LEU A 171 -8.70 -1.07 3.99
C LEU A 171 -7.66 -0.70 2.92
N ALA A 172 -7.24 -1.67 2.10
CA ALA A 172 -6.31 -1.41 0.99
C ALA A 172 -6.91 -0.48 -0.07
N SER A 173 -8.21 -0.56 -0.33
CA SER A 173 -8.91 0.35 -1.26
C SER A 173 -8.91 1.79 -0.73
N ASP A 174 -9.29 1.96 0.53
CA ASP A 174 -9.36 3.26 1.20
C ASP A 174 -7.96 3.89 1.33
N THR A 175 -6.97 3.07 1.68
CA THR A 175 -5.57 3.49 1.75
C THR A 175 -5.05 3.92 0.37
N ASN A 176 -5.38 3.17 -0.70
CA ASN A 176 -4.95 3.52 -2.05
C ASN A 176 -5.51 4.87 -2.50
N GLN A 177 -6.80 5.12 -2.24
CA GLN A 177 -7.44 6.39 -2.57
C GLN A 177 -6.79 7.56 -1.84
N THR A 178 -6.56 7.40 -0.54
CA THR A 178 -5.93 8.42 0.32
C THR A 178 -4.50 8.70 -0.11
N VAL A 179 -3.70 7.66 -0.38
CA VAL A 179 -2.29 7.81 -0.77
C VAL A 179 -2.15 8.53 -2.12
N LEU A 180 -3.01 8.25 -3.09
CA LEU A 180 -2.99 8.94 -4.39
C LEU A 180 -3.39 10.41 -4.28
N ASP A 181 -4.38 10.71 -3.45
CA ASP A 181 -4.76 12.09 -3.13
C ASP A 181 -3.58 12.84 -2.50
N HIS A 182 -2.99 12.31 -1.43
CA HIS A 182 -1.86 12.93 -0.75
C HIS A 182 -0.65 13.13 -1.67
N ILE A 183 -0.32 12.15 -2.51
CA ILE A 183 0.74 12.28 -3.53
C ILE A 183 0.47 13.51 -4.41
N THR A 184 -0.76 13.63 -4.93
CA THR A 184 -1.16 14.73 -5.80
C THR A 184 -1.03 16.07 -5.08
N MET A 185 -1.50 16.14 -3.83
CA MET A 185 -1.48 17.38 -3.05
C MET A 185 -0.06 17.79 -2.63
N LEU A 186 0.79 16.83 -2.26
CA LEU A 186 2.20 17.05 -1.94
C LEU A 186 2.96 17.56 -3.17
N GLU A 187 2.71 17.00 -4.35
CA GLU A 187 3.33 17.46 -5.60
C GLU A 187 2.85 18.87 -5.97
N LYS A 188 1.57 19.19 -5.75
CA LYS A 188 0.99 20.53 -5.98
C LYS A 188 1.63 21.63 -5.13
N THR A 189 2.32 21.30 -4.03
CA THR A 189 3.04 22.29 -3.22
C THR A 189 4.19 22.97 -3.97
N GLY A 190 4.73 22.33 -5.01
CA GLY A 190 5.93 22.78 -5.71
C GLY A 190 7.23 22.57 -4.92
N GLN A 191 7.18 21.87 -3.79
CA GLN A 191 8.33 21.66 -2.89
C GLN A 191 9.00 20.29 -3.06
N VAL A 192 8.39 19.41 -3.86
CA VAL A 192 8.90 18.04 -4.09
C VAL A 192 10.12 18.08 -5.03
N ASP A 193 11.18 17.43 -4.59
CA ASP A 193 12.41 17.20 -5.34
C ASP A 193 12.38 15.79 -5.94
N PHE A 194 11.91 15.70 -7.19
CA PHE A 194 11.76 14.42 -7.89
C PHE A 194 13.11 13.75 -8.17
N ASP A 195 14.17 14.53 -8.40
CA ASP A 195 15.51 13.99 -8.65
C ASP A 195 16.06 13.33 -7.38
N ALA A 196 15.91 13.97 -6.23
CA ALA A 196 16.34 13.39 -4.96
C ALA A 196 15.51 12.15 -4.57
N ILE A 197 14.21 12.12 -4.89
CA ILE A 197 13.38 10.91 -4.75
C ILE A 197 13.89 9.78 -5.64
N ALA A 198 14.13 10.05 -6.92
CA ALA A 198 14.59 9.05 -7.89
C ALA A 198 15.96 8.46 -7.51
N ASN A 199 16.83 9.28 -6.89
CA ASN A 199 18.15 8.87 -6.44
C ASN A 199 18.17 8.29 -5.02
N GLY A 200 17.03 8.28 -4.31
CA GLY A 200 16.94 7.75 -2.94
C GLY A 200 17.71 8.59 -1.91
N THR A 201 17.83 9.90 -2.13
CA THR A 201 18.61 10.83 -1.29
C THR A 201 17.73 11.75 -0.44
N ILE A 202 16.44 11.41 -0.27
CA ILE A 202 15.53 12.04 0.70
C ILE A 202 15.82 11.53 2.09
#